data_AF-A0A8D5U021-F1
#
_entry.id   AF-A0A8D5U021-F1
#
_cell.length_a   1.000
_cell.length_b   1.000
_cell.length_c   1.000
_cell.angle_alpha   90.00
_cell.angle_beta   90.00
_cell.angle_gamma   90.00
#
_symmetry.space_group_name_H-M   'P 1'
#
loop_
_entity.id
_entity.type
_entity.pdbx_description
1 polymer ?
#
loop_
_entity_poly.entity_id
_entity_poly.type
_entity_poly.pdbx_seq_one_letter_code
_entity_poly.pdbx_strand_id
1 'polypeptide(L)'
;MASHYLTFSAGITLSFYYIKLNKYIGLIGVVPAIVFHLPYFFCLSAAHSSWTYTDFTLMFMGGLLLGSSIRDFSNSMRISLFILYMIGDTLLAVLFVIGSPLYSSQVIPFSPYSPGQFLDTGILMFGVMNTILAYILIYFFRKLAI
;
A
#
# COMPACT_ATOMS: atom_id res chain seq x y z
N MET A 1 5.68 5.87 0.97
CA MET A 1 4.34 5.90 0.34
C MET A 1 4.36 5.85 -1.18
N ALA A 2 4.80 6.89 -1.89
CA ALA A 2 4.83 6.82 -3.36
C ALA A 2 5.65 5.62 -3.88
N SER A 3 6.82 5.37 -3.27
CA SER A 3 7.62 4.17 -3.51
C SER A 3 6.86 2.88 -3.26
N HIS A 4 6.09 2.78 -2.16
CA HIS A 4 5.26 1.61 -1.84
C HIS A 4 4.25 1.32 -2.94
N TYR A 5 3.52 2.33 -3.42
CA TYR A 5 2.58 2.14 -4.53
C TYR A 5 3.27 1.64 -5.79
N LEU A 6 4.42 2.22 -6.14
CA LEU A 6 5.15 1.84 -7.34
C LEU A 6 5.74 0.43 -7.23
N THR A 7 6.45 0.11 -6.15
CA THR A 7 7.13 -1.19 -6.00
C THR A 7 6.15 -2.33 -5.83
N PHE A 8 5.10 -2.14 -5.03
CA PHE A 8 4.06 -3.15 -4.83
C PHE A 8 3.27 -3.39 -6.12
N SER A 9 2.86 -2.32 -6.81
CA SER A 9 2.15 -2.44 -8.10
C SER A 9 3.03 -3.07 -9.18
N ALA A 10 4.32 -2.72 -9.24
CA ALA A 10 5.27 -3.35 -10.16
C ALA A 10 5.37 -4.86 -9.94
N GLY A 11 5.43 -5.30 -8.67
CA GLY A 11 5.39 -6.70 -8.29
C GLY A 11 4.10 -7.38 -8.77
N ILE A 12 2.93 -6.76 -8.50
CA ILE A 12 1.63 -7.29 -8.94
C ILE A 12 1.59 -7.43 -10.45
N THR A 13 1.94 -6.37 -11.19
CA THR A 13 1.87 -6.36 -12.66
C THR A 13 2.77 -7.43 -13.25
N LEU A 14 4.01 -7.56 -12.76
CA LEU A 14 4.94 -8.56 -13.27
C LEU A 14 4.41 -9.98 -13.03
N SER A 15 4.02 -10.31 -11.80
CA SER A 15 3.55 -11.67 -11.52
C SER A 15 2.19 -11.98 -12.13
N PHE A 16 1.30 -10.99 -12.28
CA PHE A 16 -0.01 -11.18 -12.91
C PHE A 16 0.07 -11.81 -14.30
N TYR A 17 1.07 -11.39 -15.10
CA TYR A 17 1.26 -11.91 -16.45
C TYR A 17 2.10 -13.20 -16.49
N TYR A 18 3.16 -13.30 -15.68
CA TYR A 18 4.18 -14.34 -15.87
C TYR A 18 4.17 -15.47 -14.83
N ILE A 19 3.51 -15.31 -13.67
CA ILE A 19 3.62 -16.25 -12.55
C ILE A 19 2.22 -16.66 -12.08
N LYS A 20 2.01 -17.95 -11.83
CA LYS A 20 0.75 -18.46 -11.25
C LYS A 20 1.03 -19.31 -10.03
N LEU A 21 0.57 -18.85 -8.86
CA LEU A 21 0.69 -19.56 -7.58
C LEU A 21 -0.68 -19.72 -6.90
N ASN A 22 -0.77 -20.68 -5.98
CA ASN A 22 -1.97 -20.94 -5.19
C ASN A 22 -2.48 -19.68 -4.46
N LYS A 23 -3.80 -19.46 -4.47
CA LYS A 23 -4.49 -18.36 -3.78
C LYS A 23 -4.02 -18.06 -2.34
N TYR A 24 -3.66 -19.07 -1.54
CA TYR A 24 -3.22 -18.82 -0.15
C TYR A 24 -1.88 -18.07 -0.09
N ILE A 25 -1.02 -18.23 -1.10
CA ILE A 25 0.27 -17.56 -1.19
C ILE A 25 0.06 -16.06 -1.45
N GLY A 26 -0.92 -15.70 -2.29
CA GLY A 26 -1.24 -14.31 -2.58
C GLY A 26 -1.63 -13.49 -1.34
N LEU A 27 -2.29 -14.10 -0.36
CA LEU A 27 -2.66 -13.42 0.88
C LEU A 27 -1.46 -13.06 1.75
N ILE A 28 -0.42 -13.88 1.75
CA ILE A 28 0.85 -13.57 2.43
C ILE A 28 1.48 -12.32 1.84
N GLY A 29 1.27 -12.07 0.54
CA GLY A 29 1.76 -10.90 -0.17
C GLY A 29 1.25 -9.56 0.36
N VAL A 30 0.15 -9.54 1.13
CA VAL A 30 -0.39 -8.30 1.73
C VAL A 30 0.37 -7.89 2.99
N VAL A 31 1.02 -8.84 3.68
CA VAL A 31 1.68 -8.61 4.97
C VAL A 31 2.74 -7.51 4.91
N PRO A 32 3.66 -7.46 3.91
CA PRO A 32 4.63 -6.37 3.80
C PRO A 32 3.99 -4.98 3.79
N ALA A 33 2.90 -4.79 3.05
CA ALA A 33 2.19 -3.52 2.99
C ALA A 33 1.73 -3.11 4.39
N ILE A 34 1.05 -4.01 5.11
CA ILE A 34 0.58 -3.73 6.48
C ILE A 34 1.75 -3.37 7.41
N VAL A 35 2.83 -4.16 7.39
CA VAL A 35 3.97 -3.97 8.28
C VAL A 35 4.62 -2.61 8.06
N PHE A 36 4.90 -2.20 6.82
CA PHE A 36 5.53 -0.92 6.54
C PHE A 36 4.57 0.28 6.64
N HIS A 37 3.29 0.03 6.88
CA HIS A 37 2.30 1.04 7.28
C HIS A 37 2.13 1.13 8.80
N LEU A 38 2.90 0.37 9.60
CA LEU A 38 2.94 0.55 11.05
C LEU A 38 3.95 1.64 11.43
N PRO A 39 3.69 2.43 12.50
CA PRO A 39 4.49 3.61 12.81
C PRO A 39 5.99 3.38 12.91
N TYR A 40 6.38 2.34 13.66
CA TYR A 40 7.78 2.00 13.90
C TYR A 40 8.49 1.65 12.59
N PHE A 41 7.96 0.69 11.81
CA PHE A 41 8.59 0.22 10.57
C PHE A 41 8.58 1.26 9.47
N PHE A 42 7.54 2.10 9.41
CA PHE A 42 7.46 3.23 8.50
C PHE A 42 8.65 4.19 8.71
N CYS A 43 8.89 4.60 9.96
CA CYS A 43 10.01 5.48 10.28
C CYS A 43 11.37 4.77 10.16
N LEU A 44 11.43 3.48 10.49
CA LEU A 44 12.66 2.68 10.44
C LEU A 44 13.18 2.53 9.02
N SER A 45 12.28 2.26 8.07
CA SER A 45 12.58 2.20 6.63
C SER A 45 13.17 3.51 6.12
N ALA A 46 12.71 4.64 6.65
CA ALA A 46 13.19 5.96 6.25
C ALA A 46 14.53 6.35 6.91
N ALA A 47 14.75 5.92 8.15
CA ALA A 47 15.91 6.31 8.94
C ALA A 47 17.18 5.55 8.56
N HIS A 48 17.05 4.30 8.08
CA HIS A 48 18.19 3.43 7.80
C HIS A 48 18.12 2.83 6.40
N SER A 49 19.19 2.99 5.62
CA SER A 49 19.26 2.47 4.24
C SER A 49 19.05 0.96 4.15
N SER A 50 19.57 0.18 5.10
CA SER A 50 19.35 -1.27 5.16
C SER A 50 17.86 -1.63 5.27
N TRP A 51 17.11 -0.86 6.05
CA TRP A 51 15.67 -1.01 6.18
C TRP A 51 14.92 -0.45 4.98
N THR A 52 15.41 0.62 4.33
CA THR A 52 14.86 1.11 3.05
C THR A 52 14.92 0.01 1.97
N TYR A 53 16.06 -0.67 1.84
CA TYR A 53 16.19 -1.77 0.87
C TYR A 53 15.31 -2.96 1.23
N THR A 54 15.20 -3.26 2.53
CA THR A 54 14.32 -4.31 3.03
C THR A 54 12.85 -4.01 2.71
N ASP A 55 12.41 -2.77 2.95
CA ASP A 55 11.09 -2.28 2.58
C ASP A 55 10.81 -2.46 1.09
N PHE A 56 11.68 -1.90 0.22
CA PHE A 56 11.47 -2.01 -1.23
C PHE A 56 11.43 -3.45 -1.73
N THR A 57 12.31 -4.30 -1.18
CA THR A 57 12.36 -5.72 -1.54
C THR A 57 11.09 -6.44 -1.08
N LEU A 58 10.67 -6.26 0.17
CA LEU A 58 9.49 -6.92 0.72
C LEU A 58 8.20 -6.39 0.08
N MET A 59 8.11 -5.11 -0.25
CA MET A 59 6.98 -4.55 -0.98
C MET A 59 6.89 -5.12 -2.40
N PHE A 60 8.01 -5.20 -3.10
CA PHE A 60 8.05 -5.82 -4.42
C PHE A 60 7.69 -7.31 -4.37
N MET A 61 8.27 -8.06 -3.43
CA MET A 61 7.95 -9.48 -3.21
C MET A 61 6.49 -9.68 -2.79
N GLY A 62 5.95 -8.82 -1.93
CA GLY A 62 4.54 -8.84 -1.53
C GLY A 62 3.61 -8.67 -2.73
N GLY A 63 3.91 -7.69 -3.59
CA GLY A 63 3.21 -7.48 -4.85
C GLY A 63 3.32 -8.69 -5.78
N LEU A 64 4.51 -9.27 -5.93
CA LEU A 64 4.74 -10.48 -6.71
C LEU A 64 3.83 -11.63 -6.23
N LEU A 65 3.81 -11.91 -4.93
CA LEU A 65 2.99 -12.97 -4.35
C LEU A 65 1.50 -12.69 -4.62
N LEU A 66 1.01 -11.48 -4.32
CA LEU A 66 -0.38 -11.11 -4.53
C LEU A 66 -0.80 -11.25 -6.01
N GLY A 67 -0.04 -10.66 -6.93
CA GLY A 67 -0.34 -10.68 -8.36
C GLY A 67 -0.31 -12.08 -8.98
N SER A 68 0.54 -12.98 -8.46
CA SER A 68 0.65 -14.35 -8.94
C SER A 68 -0.61 -15.19 -8.67
N SER A 69 -1.42 -14.76 -7.70
CA SER A 69 -2.57 -15.49 -7.18
C SER A 69 -3.90 -14.77 -7.40
N ILE A 70 -3.89 -13.48 -7.73
CA ILE A 70 -5.11 -12.67 -7.84
C ILE A 70 -6.10 -13.21 -8.88
N ARG A 71 -5.60 -13.91 -9.92
CA ARG A 71 -6.40 -14.56 -10.96
C ARG A 71 -7.29 -15.70 -10.43
N ASP A 72 -6.87 -16.36 -9.35
CA ASP A 72 -7.62 -17.45 -8.71
C ASP A 72 -8.52 -16.96 -7.56
N PHE A 73 -8.48 -15.66 -7.24
CA PHE A 73 -9.38 -15.07 -6.25
C PHE A 73 -10.80 -14.93 -6.79
N SER A 74 -11.78 -15.19 -5.92
CA SER A 74 -13.17 -14.85 -6.21
C SER A 74 -13.33 -13.32 -6.32
N ASN A 75 -14.36 -12.89 -7.04
CA ASN A 75 -14.67 -11.45 -7.15
C ASN A 75 -14.87 -10.81 -5.77
N SER A 76 -15.57 -11.50 -4.85
CA SER A 76 -15.75 -11.03 -3.48
C SER A 76 -14.42 -10.79 -2.78
N MET A 77 -13.46 -11.71 -2.90
CA MET A 77 -12.14 -11.57 -2.29
C MET A 77 -11.35 -10.39 -2.88
N ARG A 78 -11.38 -10.21 -4.20
CA ARG A 78 -10.72 -9.06 -4.85
C ARG A 78 -11.32 -7.73 -4.38
N ILE A 79 -12.65 -7.67 -4.30
CA ILE A 79 -13.38 -6.49 -3.82
C ILE A 79 -13.04 -6.23 -2.35
N SER A 80 -13.05 -7.24 -1.49
CA SER A 80 -12.68 -7.11 -0.07
C SER A 80 -11.25 -6.60 0.10
N LEU A 81 -10.29 -7.15 -0.64
CA LEU A 81 -8.90 -6.70 -0.59
C LEU A 81 -8.75 -5.25 -1.06
N PHE A 82 -9.47 -4.87 -2.12
CA PHE A 82 -9.50 -3.48 -2.59
C PHE A 82 -10.10 -2.53 -1.54
N ILE A 83 -11.22 -2.89 -0.92
CA ILE A 83 -11.84 -2.09 0.15
C ILE A 83 -10.90 -1.96 1.35
N LEU A 84 -10.27 -3.05 1.78
CA LEU A 84 -9.32 -3.04 2.90
C LEU A 84 -8.11 -2.15 2.61
N TYR A 85 -7.57 -2.21 1.38
CA TYR A 85 -6.54 -1.30 0.91
C TYR A 85 -6.98 0.17 1.01
N MET A 86 -8.15 0.50 0.45
CA MET A 86 -8.68 1.87 0.48
C MET A 86 -8.88 2.38 1.90
N ILE A 87 -9.41 1.55 2.81
CA ILE A 87 -9.62 1.90 4.21
C ILE A 87 -8.28 2.10 4.93
N GLY A 88 -7.35 1.16 4.78
CA GLY A 88 -6.05 1.21 5.47
C GLY A 88 -5.26 2.46 5.10
N ASP A 89 -5.15 2.75 3.82
CA ASP A 89 -4.42 3.92 3.34
C ASP A 89 -5.13 5.23 3.69
N THR A 90 -6.46 5.27 3.61
CA THR A 90 -7.22 6.46 4.00
C THR A 90 -7.05 6.72 5.50
N LEU A 91 -7.11 5.69 6.34
CA LEU A 91 -6.89 5.83 7.77
C LEU A 91 -5.48 6.34 8.07
N LEU A 92 -4.46 5.77 7.42
CA LEU A 92 -3.08 6.23 7.58
C LEU A 92 -2.91 7.70 7.11
N ALA A 93 -3.50 8.06 5.97
CA ALA A 93 -3.48 9.44 5.48
C ALA A 93 -4.13 10.41 6.47
N VAL A 94 -5.27 10.04 7.06
CA VAL A 94 -5.93 10.84 8.11
C VAL A 94 -5.01 11.00 9.32
N LEU A 95 -4.37 9.92 9.79
CA LEU A 95 -3.44 9.98 10.91
C LEU A 95 -2.27 10.94 10.65
N PHE A 96 -1.77 10.99 9.42
CA PHE A 96 -0.75 11.95 9.02
C PHE A 96 -1.26 13.38 8.99
N VAL A 97 -2.43 13.62 8.39
CA VAL A 97 -3.01 14.97 8.24
C VAL A 97 -3.35 15.59 9.61
N ILE A 98 -3.88 14.81 10.55
CA ILE A 98 -4.20 15.30 11.89
C ILE A 98 -2.96 15.41 12.80
N GLY A 99 -1.78 15.04 12.31
CA GLY A 99 -0.54 15.03 13.11
C GLY A 99 -0.60 14.09 14.30
N SER A 100 -1.11 12.86 14.10
CA SER A 100 -1.26 11.88 15.17
C SER A 100 0.06 11.64 15.92
N PRO A 101 0.06 11.62 17.27
CA PRO A 101 1.27 11.37 18.06
C PRO A 101 1.97 10.05 17.71
N LEU A 102 1.21 9.07 17.21
CA LEU A 102 1.74 7.76 16.78
C LEU A 102 2.84 7.90 15.72
N TYR A 103 2.76 8.92 14.88
CA TYR A 103 3.73 9.23 13.82
C TYR A 103 4.50 10.52 14.12
N SER A 104 4.90 10.69 15.38
CA SER A 104 5.66 11.86 15.81
C SER A 104 6.98 11.48 16.45
N SER A 105 7.91 12.43 16.51
CA SER A 105 9.17 12.28 17.23
C SER A 105 8.98 12.06 18.75
N GLN A 106 7.80 12.36 19.29
CA GLN A 106 7.48 12.09 20.70
C GLN A 106 7.36 10.59 20.98
N VAL A 107 6.77 9.84 20.05
CA VAL A 107 6.58 8.38 20.18
C VAL A 107 7.70 7.60 19.46
N ILE A 108 8.25 8.17 18.38
CA ILE A 108 9.31 7.56 17.56
C ILE A 108 10.49 8.51 17.47
N PRO A 109 11.42 8.49 18.46
CA PRO A 109 12.47 9.49 18.56
C PRO A 109 13.45 9.54 17.37
N PHE A 110 13.62 8.42 16.67
CA PHE A 110 14.49 8.32 15.50
C PHE A 110 13.79 8.67 14.18
N SER A 111 12.53 9.11 14.22
CA SER A 111 11.81 9.45 12.98
C SER A 111 12.54 10.56 12.22
N PRO A 112 12.91 10.34 10.95
CA PRO A 112 13.60 11.34 10.14
C PRO A 112 12.63 12.38 9.56
N TYR A 113 11.33 12.22 9.81
CA TYR A 113 10.27 13.01 9.20
C TYR A 113 9.86 14.19 10.08
N SER A 114 9.76 15.36 9.47
CA SER A 114 9.12 16.51 10.09
C SER A 114 7.58 16.40 10.02
N PRO A 115 6.83 17.09 10.89
CA PRO A 115 5.37 17.13 10.82
C PRO A 115 4.83 17.56 9.45
N GLY A 116 5.53 18.47 8.76
CA GLY A 116 5.15 18.91 7.40
C GLY A 116 5.25 17.78 6.37
N GLN A 117 6.27 16.93 6.46
CA GLN A 117 6.42 15.79 5.55
C GLN A 117 5.33 14.73 5.72
N PHE A 118 4.82 14.54 6.94
CA PHE A 118 3.66 13.68 7.16
C PHE A 118 2.41 14.26 6.52
N LEU A 119 2.13 15.56 6.73
CA LEU A 119 1.00 16.23 6.08
C LEU A 119 1.03 16.09 4.55
N ASP A 120 2.18 16.40 3.93
CA ASP A 120 2.36 16.28 2.48
C ASP A 120 2.14 14.83 2.01
N THR A 121 2.65 13.86 2.77
CA THR A 121 2.46 12.44 2.48
C THR A 121 0.99 12.04 2.56
N GLY A 122 0.26 12.50 3.59
CA GLY A 122 -1.17 12.23 3.75
C GLY A 122 -2.01 12.83 2.62
N ILE A 123 -1.71 14.05 2.19
CA ILE A 123 -2.36 14.69 1.03
C ILE A 123 -2.09 13.91 -0.25
N LEU A 124 -0.85 13.49 -0.48
CA LEU A 124 -0.47 12.67 -1.64
C LEU A 124 -1.24 11.35 -1.65
N MET A 125 -1.28 10.64 -0.51
CA MET A 125 -2.01 9.38 -0.38
C MET A 125 -3.49 9.57 -0.70
N PHE A 126 -4.12 10.62 -0.16
CA PHE A 126 -5.52 10.94 -0.44
C PHE A 126 -5.77 11.17 -1.94
N GLY A 127 -4.87 11.90 -2.61
CA GLY A 127 -4.93 12.11 -4.06
C GLY A 127 -4.82 10.80 -4.86
N VAL A 128 -3.86 9.94 -4.52
CA VAL A 128 -3.67 8.63 -5.19
C VAL A 128 -4.89 7.74 -4.98
N MET A 129 -5.39 7.60 -3.75
CA MET A 129 -6.55 6.76 -3.44
C MET A 129 -7.79 7.20 -4.21
N ASN A 130 -8.11 8.50 -4.20
CA ASN A 130 -9.28 9.01 -4.90
C ASN A 130 -9.15 8.86 -6.42
N THR A 131 -7.95 9.02 -6.97
CA THR A 131 -7.70 8.80 -8.41
C THR A 131 -7.96 7.34 -8.79
N ILE A 132 -7.45 6.39 -7.99
CA ILE A 132 -7.68 4.95 -8.21
C ILE A 132 -9.17 4.62 -8.12
N LEU A 133 -9.85 5.13 -7.08
CA LEU A 133 -11.28 4.90 -6.89
C LEU A 133 -12.10 5.46 -8.05
N ALA A 134 -11.85 6.70 -8.45
CA ALA A 134 -12.53 7.33 -9.57
C ALA A 134 -12.31 6.55 -10.87
N TYR A 135 -11.07 6.13 -11.15
CA TYR A 135 -10.76 5.30 -12.31
C TYR A 135 -11.56 3.99 -12.33
N ILE A 136 -11.59 3.26 -11.21
CA ILE A 136 -12.32 2.00 -11.10
C ILE A 136 -13.83 2.20 -11.26
N LEU A 137 -14.40 3.23 -10.64
CA LEU A 137 -15.83 3.54 -10.76
C LEU A 137 -16.20 3.91 -12.21
N ILE A 138 -15.42 4.77 -12.85
CA ILE A 138 -15.63 5.14 -14.26
C ILE A 138 -15.55 3.89 -15.15
N TYR A 139 -14.55 3.04 -14.95
CA TYR A 139 -14.40 1.80 -15.71
C TYR A 139 -15.60 0.86 -15.52
N PHE A 140 -16.07 0.71 -14.28
CA PHE A 140 -17.23 -0.10 -13.94
C PHE A 140 -18.51 0.42 -14.61
N PHE A 141 -18.81 1.72 -14.49
CA PHE A 141 -19.99 2.31 -15.13
C PHE A 141 -19.94 2.22 -16.65
N ARG A 142 -18.76 2.42 -17.27
CA ARG A 142 -18.59 2.21 -18.71
C ARG A 142 -18.88 0.78 -19.14
N LYS A 143 -18.55 -0.21 -18.31
CA LYS A 143 -18.85 -1.63 -18.57
C LYS A 143 -20.32 -1.99 -18.39
N LEU A 144 -21.09 -1.22 -17.61
CA LEU A 144 -22.53 -1.40 -17.46
C LEU A 144 -23.36 -0.69 -18.55
N ALA A 145 -22.81 0.38 -19.13
CA ALA A 145 -23.47 1.16 -20.17
C ALA A 145 -23.35 0.54 -21.59
N ILE A 146 -22.55 -0.52 -21.74
CA ILE A 146 -22.35 -1.30 -22.97
C ILE A 146 -23.00 -2.67 -22.75
#